data_AF-A0A7J8Z7B5-F1
#
_entry.id   AF-A0A7J8Z7B5-F1
#
_cell.length_a   1.000
_cell.length_b   1.000
_cell.length_c   1.000
_cell.angle_alpha   90.00
_cell.angle_beta   90.00
_cell.angle_gamma   90.00
#
_symmetry.space_group_name_H-M   'P 1'
#
loop_
_entity.id
_entity.type
_entity.pdbx_description
1 polymer ?
#
loop_
_entity_poly.entity_id
_entity_poly.type
_entity_poly.pdbx_seq_one_letter_code
_entity_poly.pdbx_strand_id
1 'polypeptide(L)'
;LRAGEDKITVRWGLNQSLPAGTDSAYKTIKVQLCYAPISQVDRAWRKTEDHLSKDKTCQFKIVKRPYTTGNQTLEWTIERDVPTATYFVRAYALDANDHEVAYGQNTDAKKTTNLFEIQAISGRHVSLDIASVCFSVFSIVSLMGFFFVEKRKGRKAQQ
;
A
#
# COMPACT_ATOMS: atom_id res chain seq x y z
N LEU A 1 -4.80 7.18 -5.52
CA LEU A 1 -5.95 6.32 -5.19
C LEU A 1 -6.07 6.22 -3.67
N ARG A 2 -7.28 6.17 -3.12
CA ARG A 2 -7.55 6.09 -1.68
C ARG A 2 -8.00 4.69 -1.29
N ALA A 3 -7.34 4.11 -0.30
CA ALA A 3 -7.75 2.85 0.29
C ALA A 3 -9.18 2.95 0.86
N GLY A 4 -9.98 1.92 0.67
CA GLY A 4 -11.37 1.80 1.11
C GLY A 4 -12.40 2.65 0.35
N GLU A 5 -11.98 3.48 -0.60
CA GLU A 5 -12.84 4.35 -1.40
C GLU A 5 -12.71 4.03 -2.89
N ASP A 6 -11.47 4.09 -3.40
CA ASP A 6 -11.21 3.95 -4.83
C ASP A 6 -11.15 2.47 -5.26
N LYS A 7 -11.48 2.26 -6.53
CA LYS A 7 -11.44 0.95 -7.18
C LYS A 7 -10.43 0.94 -8.31
N ILE A 8 -9.82 -0.22 -8.54
CA ILE A 8 -8.96 -0.47 -9.69
C ILE A 8 -9.56 -1.58 -10.55
N THR A 9 -9.50 -1.38 -11.86
CA THR A 9 -9.87 -2.40 -12.83
C THR A 9 -8.62 -3.13 -13.27
N VAL A 10 -8.55 -4.41 -12.93
CA VAL A 10 -7.44 -5.27 -13.32
C VAL A 10 -7.89 -6.20 -14.43
N ARG A 11 -7.10 -6.25 -15.51
CA ARG A 11 -7.31 -7.16 -16.64
C ARG A 11 -6.08 -8.02 -16.83
N TRP A 12 -6.28 -9.32 -16.99
CA TRP A 12 -5.22 -10.28 -17.26
C TRP A 12 -5.66 -11.31 -18.28
N GLY A 13 -4.69 -11.91 -18.95
CA GLY A 13 -4.89 -12.94 -19.96
C GLY A 13 -3.57 -13.45 -20.47
N LEU A 14 -3.57 -14.65 -21.06
CA LEU A 14 -2.40 -15.18 -21.73
C LEU A 14 -2.13 -14.37 -23.00
N ASN A 15 -0.87 -14.03 -23.25
CA ASN A 15 -0.46 -13.40 -24.49
C ASN A 15 -0.70 -14.37 -25.65
N GLN A 16 -1.53 -13.97 -26.61
CA GLN A 16 -1.94 -14.80 -27.75
C GLN A 16 -0.82 -15.05 -28.76
N SER A 17 0.30 -14.33 -28.65
CA SER A 17 1.50 -14.60 -29.46
C SER A 17 2.30 -15.80 -28.96
N LEU A 18 1.96 -16.37 -27.79
CA LEU A 18 2.65 -17.55 -27.26
C LEU A 18 2.14 -18.84 -27.92
N PRO A 19 3.00 -19.88 -28.04
CA PRO A 19 2.60 -21.16 -28.59
C PRO A 19 1.42 -21.80 -27.84
N ALA A 20 0.56 -22.51 -28.57
CA ALA A 20 -0.51 -23.30 -27.97
C ALA A 20 0.05 -24.33 -26.97
N GLY A 21 -0.59 -24.46 -25.80
CA GLY A 21 -0.16 -25.37 -24.73
C GLY A 21 0.81 -24.76 -23.71
N THR A 22 1.20 -23.48 -23.86
CA THR A 22 2.00 -22.75 -22.87
C THR A 22 1.32 -22.70 -21.49
N ASP A 23 0.00 -22.70 -21.46
CA ASP A 23 -0.86 -22.66 -20.28
C ASP A 23 -1.25 -24.05 -19.75
N SER A 24 -0.68 -25.14 -20.28
CA SER A 24 -1.01 -26.52 -19.89
C SER A 24 -0.88 -26.79 -18.39
N ALA A 25 0.11 -26.17 -17.74
CA ALA A 25 0.34 -26.25 -16.30
C ALA A 25 -0.55 -25.32 -15.47
N TYR A 26 -1.23 -24.34 -16.09
CA TYR A 26 -1.94 -23.29 -15.35
C TYR A 26 -3.29 -23.80 -14.85
N LYS A 27 -3.47 -23.80 -13.54
CA LYS A 27 -4.72 -24.21 -12.86
C LYS A 27 -5.41 -23.05 -12.19
N THR A 28 -4.65 -22.17 -11.53
CA THR A 28 -5.19 -21.04 -10.78
C THR A 28 -4.44 -19.77 -11.10
N ILE A 29 -5.14 -18.65 -11.22
CA ILE A 29 -4.54 -17.31 -11.29
C ILE A 29 -4.67 -16.62 -9.95
N LYS A 30 -3.55 -16.09 -9.45
CA LYS A 30 -3.44 -15.28 -8.24
C LYS A 30 -2.94 -13.90 -8.62
N VAL A 31 -3.78 -12.88 -8.51
CA VAL A 31 -3.40 -11.49 -8.76
C VAL A 31 -3.10 -10.81 -7.44
N GLN A 32 -1.96 -10.13 -7.38
CA GLN A 32 -1.47 -9.47 -6.19
C GLN A 32 -1.03 -8.04 -6.48
N LEU A 33 -1.16 -7.21 -5.45
CA LEU A 33 -0.62 -5.86 -5.40
C LEU A 33 0.80 -5.90 -4.81
N CYS A 34 1.71 -5.23 -5.48
CA CYS A 34 3.15 -5.34 -5.24
C CYS A 34 3.81 -3.97 -5.06
N TYR A 35 4.73 -3.85 -4.10
CA TYR A 35 5.46 -2.60 -3.85
C TYR A 35 6.43 -2.27 -4.98
N ALA A 36 6.35 -1.06 -5.53
CA ALA A 36 7.35 -0.55 -6.46
C ALA A 36 8.70 -0.30 -5.74
N PRO A 37 9.85 -0.35 -6.43
CA PRO A 37 11.17 -0.20 -5.82
C PRO A 37 11.33 1.05 -4.95
N ILE A 38 10.76 2.18 -5.39
CA ILE A 38 10.76 3.44 -4.63
C ILE A 38 10.12 3.32 -3.24
N SER A 39 9.17 2.39 -3.07
CA SER A 39 8.47 2.13 -1.81
C SER A 39 9.07 0.99 -0.98
N GLN A 40 10.22 0.43 -1.41
CA GLN A 40 10.97 -0.62 -0.71
C GLN A 40 12.21 -0.09 0.03
N VAL A 41 12.67 1.12 -0.29
CA VAL A 41 13.86 1.75 0.33
C VAL A 41 13.69 1.81 1.86
N ASP A 42 14.69 1.31 2.58
CA ASP A 42 14.74 1.21 4.05
C ASP A 42 13.56 0.45 4.70
N ARG A 43 12.85 -0.38 3.92
CA ARG A 43 11.69 -1.16 4.39
C ARG A 43 11.90 -2.63 4.11
N ALA A 44 12.68 -3.30 4.96
CA ALA A 44 13.01 -4.72 4.82
C ALA A 44 11.76 -5.63 4.75
N TRP A 45 10.64 -5.21 5.33
CA TRP A 45 9.36 -5.93 5.25
C TRP A 45 8.65 -5.78 3.90
N ARG A 46 9.21 -5.07 2.91
CA ARG A 46 8.68 -4.88 1.55
C ARG A 46 9.69 -5.31 0.46
N LYS A 47 10.80 -5.90 0.87
CA LYS A 47 11.96 -6.17 0.01
C LYS A 47 11.67 -7.26 -1.01
N THR A 48 12.18 -7.06 -2.23
CA THR A 48 12.22 -8.08 -3.27
C THR A 48 13.30 -9.12 -2.97
N GLU A 49 12.95 -10.40 -3.07
CA GLU A 49 13.88 -11.53 -2.96
C GLU A 49 13.67 -12.48 -4.14
N ASP A 50 14.74 -13.11 -4.62
CA ASP A 50 14.66 -14.06 -5.75
C ASP A 50 13.93 -15.35 -5.34
N HIS A 51 14.07 -15.75 -4.08
CA HIS A 51 13.33 -16.87 -3.53
C HIS A 51 11.90 -16.44 -3.23
N LEU A 52 10.94 -16.85 -4.07
CA LEU A 52 9.54 -16.42 -4.00
C LEU A 52 8.90 -16.60 -2.62
N SER A 53 9.24 -17.66 -1.87
CA SER A 53 8.70 -17.84 -0.50
C SER A 53 9.20 -16.82 0.53
N LYS A 54 10.27 -16.09 0.21
CA LYS A 54 10.84 -15.01 1.02
C LYS A 54 10.53 -13.63 0.43
N ASP A 55 9.97 -13.56 -0.77
CA ASP A 55 9.64 -12.31 -1.44
C ASP A 55 8.51 -11.60 -0.69
N LYS A 56 8.79 -10.38 -0.24
CA LYS A 56 7.82 -9.52 0.44
C LYS A 56 7.30 -8.41 -0.46
N THR A 57 7.59 -8.47 -1.76
CA THR A 57 7.15 -7.45 -2.71
C THR A 57 5.63 -7.45 -2.87
N CYS A 58 5.03 -8.63 -3.02
CA CYS A 58 3.61 -8.81 -3.33
C CYS A 58 2.84 -9.37 -2.13
N GLN A 59 2.23 -8.49 -1.33
CA GLN A 59 1.60 -8.89 -0.05
C GLN A 59 0.08 -8.93 -0.10
N PHE A 60 -0.55 -8.03 -0.87
CA PHE A 60 -2.00 -7.92 -0.87
C PHE A 60 -2.60 -8.73 -2.01
N LYS A 61 -3.53 -9.63 -1.67
CA LYS A 61 -4.23 -10.47 -2.65
C LYS A 61 -5.41 -9.71 -3.22
N ILE A 62 -5.38 -9.40 -4.51
CA ILE A 62 -6.51 -8.81 -5.22
C ILE A 62 -7.54 -9.91 -5.52
N VAL A 63 -7.09 -11.04 -6.07
CA VAL A 63 -7.97 -12.16 -6.39
C VAL A 63 -7.21 -13.48 -6.54
N LYS A 64 -7.86 -14.60 -6.22
CA LYS A 64 -7.41 -15.96 -6.58
C LYS A 64 -8.60 -16.71 -7.20
N ARG A 65 -8.49 -17.16 -8.46
CA ARG A 65 -9.57 -17.84 -9.20
C ARG A 65 -9.02 -18.91 -10.15
N PRO A 66 -9.82 -19.91 -10.54
CA PRO A 66 -9.43 -20.86 -11.58
C PRO A 66 -9.00 -20.16 -12.88
N TYR A 67 -7.97 -20.71 -13.52
CA TYR A 67 -7.48 -20.22 -14.80
C TYR A 67 -8.51 -20.46 -15.91
N THR A 68 -8.62 -19.49 -16.82
CA THR A 68 -9.35 -19.62 -18.08
C THR A 68 -8.52 -19.02 -19.19
N THR A 69 -8.56 -19.61 -20.39
CA THR A 69 -7.81 -19.13 -21.56
C THR A 69 -8.23 -17.73 -22.03
N GLY A 70 -9.46 -17.29 -21.72
CA GLY A 70 -9.97 -15.97 -22.06
C GLY A 70 -9.40 -14.83 -21.20
N ASN A 71 -9.45 -13.62 -21.75
CA ASN A 71 -9.15 -12.40 -21.00
C ASN A 71 -10.16 -12.23 -19.85
N GLN A 72 -9.66 -12.04 -18.65
CA GLN A 72 -10.47 -11.78 -17.47
C GLN A 72 -10.29 -10.33 -17.03
N THR A 73 -11.38 -9.74 -16.56
CA THR A 73 -11.42 -8.39 -15.99
C THR A 73 -12.10 -8.45 -14.63
N LEU A 74 -11.55 -7.72 -13.67
CA LEU A 74 -12.10 -7.59 -12.33
C LEU A 74 -11.95 -6.15 -11.84
N GLU A 75 -13.03 -5.63 -11.29
CA GLU A 75 -12.99 -4.42 -10.48
C GLU A 75 -12.74 -4.81 -9.02
N TRP A 76 -11.66 -4.30 -8.42
CA TRP A 76 -11.30 -4.53 -7.02
C TRP A 76 -11.27 -3.19 -6.28
N THR A 77 -11.97 -3.14 -5.16
CA THR A 77 -11.92 -1.97 -4.26
C THR A 77 -10.67 -2.10 -3.41
N ILE A 78 -9.87 -1.04 -3.33
CA ILE A 78 -8.63 -1.08 -2.55
C ILE A 78 -8.99 -1.30 -1.08
N GLU A 79 -8.43 -2.32 -0.46
CA GLU A 79 -8.72 -2.65 0.94
C GLU A 79 -8.18 -1.57 1.90
N ARG A 80 -8.85 -1.40 3.04
CA ARG A 80 -8.55 -0.32 4.01
C ARG A 80 -7.18 -0.45 4.68
N ASP A 81 -6.65 -1.67 4.73
CA ASP A 81 -5.37 -2.04 5.34
C ASP A 81 -4.18 -1.84 4.39
N VAL A 82 -4.43 -1.46 3.12
CA VAL A 82 -3.37 -1.17 2.15
C VAL A 82 -2.68 0.14 2.55
N PRO A 83 -1.37 0.11 2.88
CA PRO A 83 -0.67 1.28 3.39
C PRO A 83 -0.28 2.24 2.26
N THR A 84 0.03 3.49 2.63
CA THR A 84 0.50 4.49 1.67
C THR A 84 1.81 4.04 1.03
N ALA A 85 1.79 3.87 -0.29
CA ALA A 85 2.97 3.51 -1.10
C ALA A 85 2.67 3.62 -2.60
N THR A 86 3.72 3.47 -3.40
CA THR A 86 3.67 3.26 -4.83
C THR A 86 3.65 1.76 -5.14
N TYR A 87 2.73 1.34 -5.99
CA TYR A 87 2.45 -0.05 -6.30
C TYR A 87 2.41 -0.33 -7.80
N PHE A 88 2.50 -1.63 -8.12
CA PHE A 88 2.18 -2.23 -9.39
C PHE A 88 1.39 -3.52 -9.15
N VAL A 89 0.78 -4.08 -10.20
CA VAL A 89 0.00 -5.32 -10.12
C VAL A 89 0.75 -6.45 -10.83
N ARG A 90 0.77 -7.62 -10.20
CA ARG A 90 1.31 -8.85 -10.77
C ARG A 90 0.29 -9.97 -10.69
N ALA A 91 0.11 -10.68 -11.79
CA ALA A 91 -0.65 -11.92 -11.87
C ALA A 91 0.31 -13.10 -11.90
N TYR A 92 0.10 -14.07 -11.03
CA TYR A 92 0.80 -15.35 -10.99
C TYR A 92 -0.09 -16.45 -11.54
N ALA A 93 0.45 -17.31 -12.37
CA ALA A 93 -0.15 -18.57 -12.74
C ALA A 93 0.40 -19.67 -11.82
N LEU A 94 -0.52 -20.43 -11.24
CA LEU A 94 -0.24 -21.48 -10.28
C LEU A 94 -0.59 -22.84 -10.89
N ASP A 95 0.20 -23.86 -10.57
CA ASP A 95 -0.10 -25.25 -10.92
C ASP A 95 -1.12 -25.91 -9.97
N ALA A 96 -1.29 -27.23 -10.08
CA ALA A 96 -2.19 -28.00 -9.21
C ALA A 96 -1.74 -28.06 -7.74
N ASN A 97 -0.45 -27.81 -7.47
CA ASN A 97 0.15 -27.80 -6.14
C ASN A 97 0.25 -26.38 -5.56
N ASP A 98 -0.41 -25.39 -6.18
CA ASP A 98 -0.32 -23.98 -5.81
C ASP A 98 1.11 -23.39 -5.94
N HIS A 99 1.97 -23.97 -6.80
CA HIS A 99 3.29 -23.40 -7.11
C HIS A 99 3.22 -22.42 -8.28
N GLU A 100 3.89 -21.28 -8.14
CA GLU A 100 4.02 -20.30 -9.22
C GLU A 100 4.85 -20.87 -10.39
N VAL A 101 4.20 -21.02 -11.55
CA VAL A 101 4.84 -21.52 -12.78
C VAL A 101 5.05 -20.42 -13.83
N ALA A 102 4.32 -19.31 -13.71
CA ALA A 102 4.54 -18.13 -14.54
C ALA A 102 4.01 -16.87 -13.85
N TYR A 103 4.42 -15.70 -14.34
CA TYR A 103 3.86 -14.43 -13.92
C TYR A 103 3.76 -13.43 -15.07
N GLY A 104 2.84 -12.48 -14.94
CA GLY A 104 2.74 -11.28 -15.75
C GLY A 104 2.55 -10.07 -14.84
N GLN A 105 3.00 -8.90 -15.26
CA GLN A 105 2.89 -7.67 -14.48
C GLN A 105 2.58 -6.48 -15.37
N ASN A 106 1.94 -5.44 -14.83
CA ASN A 106 1.56 -4.25 -15.58
C ASN A 106 2.72 -3.25 -15.80
N THR A 107 3.89 -3.54 -15.23
CA THR A 107 5.10 -2.70 -15.27
C THR A 107 6.22 -3.39 -16.03
N ASP A 108 7.24 -2.64 -16.40
CA ASP A 108 8.44 -3.15 -17.07
C ASP A 108 9.36 -3.94 -16.12
N ALA A 109 10.39 -4.57 -16.67
CA ALA A 109 11.32 -5.39 -15.88
C ALA A 109 12.02 -4.59 -14.76
N LYS A 110 12.30 -3.29 -14.98
CA LYS A 110 12.91 -2.40 -13.98
C LYS A 110 11.88 -1.82 -13.00
N LYS A 111 10.58 -2.07 -13.22
CA LYS A 111 9.47 -1.62 -12.38
C LYS A 111 9.43 -0.09 -12.26
N THR A 112 9.57 0.63 -13.37
CA THR A 112 9.61 2.11 -13.41
C THR A 112 8.41 2.73 -14.12
N THR A 113 7.67 1.93 -14.89
CA THR A 113 6.52 2.38 -15.69
C THR A 113 5.20 1.86 -15.12
N ASN A 114 4.07 2.51 -15.43
CA ASN A 114 2.71 2.09 -15.01
C ASN A 114 2.55 1.82 -13.51
N LEU A 115 3.28 2.58 -12.69
CA LEU A 115 3.14 2.59 -11.25
C LEU A 115 2.01 3.51 -10.83
N PHE A 116 1.37 3.22 -9.71
CA PHE A 116 0.32 4.06 -9.15
C PHE A 116 0.46 4.18 -7.64
N GLU A 117 0.06 5.33 -7.10
CA GLU A 117 0.12 5.60 -5.68
C GLU A 117 -1.22 5.34 -5.01
N ILE A 118 -1.15 4.59 -3.91
CA ILE A 118 -2.27 4.39 -2.99
C ILE A 118 -1.96 5.17 -1.72
N GLN A 119 -2.95 5.92 -1.25
CA GLN A 119 -2.99 6.58 0.05
C GLN A 119 -3.81 5.73 0.99
N ALA A 120 -3.24 5.36 2.14
CA ALA A 120 -3.96 4.66 3.19
C ALA A 120 -5.08 5.53 3.76
N ILE A 121 -6.05 4.87 4.39
CA ILE A 121 -6.97 5.57 5.29
C ILE A 121 -6.15 6.01 6.50
N SER A 122 -6.15 7.32 6.77
CA SER A 122 -5.59 7.83 8.01
C SER A 122 -6.41 7.29 9.18
N GLY A 123 -5.80 6.47 10.03
CA GLY A 123 -6.38 6.10 11.34
C GLY A 123 -6.40 7.27 12.34
N ARG A 124 -5.86 8.44 11.96
CA ARG A 124 -5.85 9.64 12.77
C ARG A 124 -7.24 10.29 12.71
N HIS A 125 -8.02 10.13 13.77
CA HIS A 125 -9.31 10.79 13.90
C HIS A 125 -9.13 12.31 13.94
N VAL A 126 -9.99 13.05 13.26
CA VAL A 126 -10.01 14.53 13.27
C VAL A 126 -10.11 15.08 14.71
N SER A 127 -10.75 14.35 15.62
CA SER A 127 -10.81 14.69 17.04
C SER A 127 -9.43 14.71 17.73
N LEU A 128 -8.54 13.78 17.37
CA LEU A 128 -7.17 13.76 17.89
C LEU A 128 -6.37 14.95 17.36
N ASP A 129 -6.63 15.39 16.12
CA ASP A 129 -5.99 16.57 15.55
C ASP A 129 -6.40 17.82 16.29
N ILE A 130 -7.70 18.00 16.48
CA ILE A 130 -8.25 19.12 17.24
C ILE A 130 -7.71 19.12 18.68
N ALA A 131 -7.75 17.97 19.36
CA ALA A 131 -7.23 17.86 20.72
C ALA A 131 -5.74 18.23 20.80
N SER A 132 -4.93 17.77 19.84
CA SER A 132 -3.49 18.09 19.80
C SER A 132 -3.23 19.59 19.65
N VAL A 133 -4.02 20.29 18.84
CA VAL A 133 -3.93 21.74 18.66
C VAL A 133 -4.35 22.46 19.94
N CYS A 134 -5.48 22.08 20.53
CA CYS A 134 -5.97 22.69 21.77
C CYS A 134 -4.97 22.55 22.93
N PHE A 135 -4.42 21.36 23.16
CA PHE A 135 -3.43 21.14 24.23
C PHE A 135 -2.12 21.89 23.98
N SER A 136 -1.68 21.96 22.72
CA SER A 136 -0.48 22.73 22.35
C SER A 136 -0.66 24.21 22.65
N VAL A 137 -1.78 24.81 22.22
CA VAL A 137 -2.09 26.22 22.50
C VAL A 137 -2.23 26.47 24.01
N PHE A 138 -2.94 25.59 24.72
CA PHE A 138 -3.11 25.71 26.17
C PHE A 138 -1.77 25.72 26.91
N SER A 139 -0.84 24.85 26.52
CA SER A 139 0.49 24.80 27.15
C SER A 139 1.24 26.13 27.03
N ILE A 140 1.27 26.72 25.83
CA ILE A 140 1.96 28.00 25.58
C ILE A 140 1.29 29.13 26.36
N VAL A 141 -0.04 29.20 26.33
CA VAL A 141 -0.80 30.23 27.05
C VAL A 141 -0.63 30.10 28.56
N SER A 142 -0.64 28.89 29.10
CA SER A 142 -0.41 28.64 30.53
C SER A 142 0.99 29.08 30.96
N LEU A 143 2.01 28.83 30.14
CA LEU A 143 3.38 29.25 30.40
C LEU A 143 3.53 30.77 30.38
N MET A 144 2.94 31.43 29.38
CA MET A 144 2.91 32.91 29.33
C MET A 144 2.15 33.51 30.51
N GLY A 145 1.02 32.92 30.88
CA GLY A 145 0.24 33.32 32.05
C GLY A 145 1.02 33.18 33.35
N PHE A 146 1.76 32.07 33.52
CA PHE A 146 2.64 31.84 34.66
C PHE A 146 3.71 32.94 34.77
N PHE A 147 4.46 33.20 33.69
CA PHE A 147 5.48 34.26 33.68
C PHE A 147 4.90 35.65 33.95
N PHE A 148 3.69 35.94 33.46
CA PHE A 148 3.04 37.23 33.72
C PHE A 148 2.66 37.40 35.20
N VAL A 149 2.11 36.36 35.83
CA VAL A 149 1.78 36.36 37.26
C VAL A 149 3.04 36.46 38.10
N GLU A 150 4.10 35.71 37.77
CA GLU A 150 5.39 35.77 38.45
C GLU A 150 5.98 37.19 38.38
N LYS A 151 6.01 37.81 37.19
CA LYS A 151 6.48 39.19 37.00
C LYS A 151 5.67 40.21 37.80
N ARG A 152 4.35 40.02 37.92
CA ARG A 152 3.49 40.88 38.76
C ARG A 152 3.77 40.69 40.25
N LYS A 153 3.97 39.47 40.73
CA LYS A 153 4.29 39.19 42.13
C LYS A 153 5.68 39.70 42.52
N GLY A 154 6.69 39.52 41.67
CA GLY A 154 8.03 40.06 41.88
C GLY A 154 8.05 41.59 42.04
N ARG A 155 7.27 42.32 41.23
CA ARG A 155 7.14 43.79 41.36
C ARG A 155 6.46 44.24 42.65
N LYS A 156 5.56 43.43 43.21
CA LYS A 156 4.86 43.74 44.48
C LYS A 156 5.70 43.44 45.72
N ALA A 157 6.69 42.55 45.63
CA ALA A 157 7.56 42.20 46.75
C ALA A 157 8.74 43.20 46.94
N GLN A 158 8.93 44.13 46.00
CA GLN A 158 10.01 45.12 45.98
C GLN A 158 9.56 46.55 46.32
N GLN A 159 8.27 46.73 46.66
CA GLN A 159 7.69 47.95 47.22
C GLN A 159 7.44 47.75 48.72
#